data_AF-A0A067LWD1-F1
#
_entry.id   AF-A0A067LWD1-F1
#
_cell.length_a   1.000
_cell.length_b   1.000
_cell.length_c   1.000
_cell.angle_alpha   90.00
_cell.angle_beta   90.00
_cell.angle_gamma   90.00
#
_symmetry.space_group_name_H-M   'P 1'
#
loop_
_entity.id
_entity.type
_entity.pdbx_description
1 polymer ?
#
loop_
_entity_poly.entity_id
_entity_poly.type
_entity_poly.pdbx_seq_one_letter_code
_entity_poly.pdbx_strand_id
1 'polypeptide(L)'
;SFSYTCAQDCRRQKKFKNVEDRKKQRDRRKMATFSCQGGLTIGVSEEALHFADIAVVHQENHIPYCRISLPEDVQELVENSLDKTPSQV
;
A
#
# COMPACT_ATOMS: atom_id res chain seq x y z
N SER A 1 17.82 4.80 12.12
CA SER A 1 17.08 5.74 11.26
C SER A 1 15.81 5.05 10.79
N PHE A 2 14.65 5.66 11.00
CA PHE A 2 13.35 5.13 10.56
C PHE A 2 12.74 6.05 9.51
N SER A 3 12.16 5.47 8.46
CA SER A 3 11.48 6.22 7.41
C SER A 3 10.03 5.79 7.27
N TYR A 4 9.12 6.77 7.32
CA TYR A 4 7.70 6.60 7.08
C TYR A 4 7.32 7.27 5.76
N THR A 5 6.45 6.63 4.99
CA THR A 5 6.03 7.14 3.67
C THR A 5 4.55 6.88 3.43
N CYS A 6 3.84 7.89 2.94
CA CYS A 6 2.45 7.81 2.52
C CYS A 6 2.29 6.92 1.28
N ALA A 7 1.42 5.91 1.37
CA ALA A 7 1.11 5.01 0.26
C ALA A 7 0.37 5.72 -0.91
N GLN A 8 -0.24 6.87 -0.63
CA GLN A 8 -1.00 7.67 -1.60
C GLN A 8 -0.22 8.88 -2.13
N ASP A 9 1.08 9.05 -1.80
CA ASP A 9 1.91 10.11 -2.38
C ASP A 9 2.08 9.89 -3.90
N CYS A 10 1.60 10.83 -4.69
CA CYS A 10 1.67 10.77 -6.16
C CYS A 10 3.11 10.75 -6.68
N ARG A 11 4.07 11.31 -5.93
CA ARG A 11 5.50 11.36 -6.29
C ARG A 11 6.16 9.98 -6.21
N ARG A 12 5.56 9.05 -5.46
CA ARG A 12 6.07 7.68 -5.25
C ARG A 12 5.36 6.62 -6.09
N GLN A 13 4.39 7.00 -6.92
CA GLN A 13 3.69 6.05 -7.78
C GLN A 13 4.62 5.51 -8.87
N LYS A 14 4.67 4.18 -8.98
CA LYS A 14 5.41 3.53 -10.07
C LYS A 14 4.71 3.78 -11.40
N LYS A 15 5.48 4.14 -12.42
CA LYS A 15 4.98 4.26 -13.79
C LYS A 15 4.42 2.92 -14.25
N PHE A 16 3.27 2.97 -14.93
CA PHE A 16 2.68 1.78 -15.52
C PHE A 16 3.58 1.26 -16.64
N LYS A 17 3.78 -0.05 -16.68
CA LYS A 17 4.40 -0.72 -17.83
C LYS A 17 3.27 -1.32 -18.65
N ASN A 18 2.97 -0.70 -19.78
CA ASN A 18 2.07 -1.31 -20.77
C ASN A 18 2.71 -2.62 -21.25
N VAL A 19 2.00 -3.73 -21.07
CA VAL A 19 2.33 -4.98 -21.76
C VAL A 19 1.55 -4.95 -23.07
N GLU A 20 2.26 -5.11 -24.20
CA GLU A 20 1.63 -5.07 -25.54
C GLU A 20 0.60 -6.18 -25.74
N ASP A 21 0.87 -7.35 -25.16
CA ASP A 21 -0.08 -8.46 -25.13
C ASP A 21 -1.30 -8.10 -24.26
N ARG A 22 -2.41 -7.80 -24.92
CA ARG A 22 -3.69 -7.44 -24.29
C ARG A 22 -4.20 -8.52 -23.34
N LYS A 23 -3.85 -9.80 -23.54
CA LYS A 23 -4.24 -10.90 -22.64
C LYS A 23 -3.48 -10.90 -21.31
N LYS A 24 -2.33 -10.21 -21.27
CA LYS A 24 -1.49 -10.06 -20.05
C LYS A 24 -1.73 -8.73 -19.34
N GLN A 25 -2.62 -7.88 -19.87
CA GLN A 25 -3.03 -6.66 -19.20
C GLN A 25 -3.90 -7.05 -18.00
N ARG A 26 -3.39 -6.76 -16.79
CA ARG A 26 -4.18 -6.93 -15.57
C ARG A 26 -5.08 -5.72 -15.40
N ASP A 27 -6.37 -5.96 -15.17
CA ASP A 27 -7.26 -4.90 -14.71
C ASP A 27 -6.81 -4.50 -13.30
N ARG A 28 -6.15 -3.35 -13.19
CA ARG A 28 -5.64 -2.84 -11.94
C ARG A 28 -6.34 -1.53 -11.65
N ARG A 29 -7.35 -1.60 -10.79
CA ARG A 29 -7.89 -0.41 -10.12
C ARG A 29 -6.75 0.26 -9.35
N LYS A 30 -6.52 1.54 -9.64
CA LYS A 30 -5.52 2.33 -8.92
C LYS A 30 -6.18 3.00 -7.73
N MET A 31 -5.47 3.03 -6.61
CA MET A 31 -5.85 3.90 -5.51
C MET A 31 -5.70 5.37 -5.94
N ALA A 32 -6.56 6.24 -5.40
CA ALA A 32 -6.39 7.67 -5.55
C ALA A 32 -5.09 8.14 -4.87
N THR A 33 -4.40 9.07 -5.50
CA THR A 33 -3.09 9.58 -5.07
C THR A 33 -3.11 11.09 -5.00
N PHE A 34 -2.36 11.65 -4.05
CA PHE A 34 -2.37 13.05 -3.68
C PHE A 34 -0.94 13.60 -3.63
N SER A 35 -0.80 14.89 -3.91
CA SER A 35 0.48 15.60 -3.78
C SER A 35 0.76 15.97 -2.32
N CYS A 36 0.86 14.96 -1.46
CA CYS A 36 1.05 15.14 -0.02
C CYS A 36 2.54 15.12 0.37
N GLN A 37 2.89 15.79 1.46
CA GLN A 37 4.24 15.75 2.06
C GLN A 37 4.42 14.54 2.99
N GLY A 38 3.85 13.38 2.65
CA GLY A 38 3.73 12.24 3.56
C GLY A 38 5.02 11.43 3.77
N GLY A 39 6.20 12.04 3.74
CA GLY A 39 7.48 11.36 3.99
C GLY A 39 8.17 11.93 5.22
N LEU A 40 8.55 11.08 6.18
CA LEU A 40 9.26 11.48 7.40
C LEU A 40 10.45 10.55 7.63
N THR A 41 11.64 11.12 7.87
CA THR A 41 12.85 10.40 8.28
C THR A 41 13.26 10.84 9.67
N ILE A 42 13.42 9.90 10.59
CA ILE A 42 13.79 10.17 11.98
C ILE A 42 15.16 9.55 12.26
N GLY A 43 16.12 10.39 12.64
CA GLY A 43 17.42 9.97 13.17
C GLY A 43 17.47 10.26 14.67
N VAL A 44 17.91 9.29 15.46
CA VAL A 44 18.19 9.45 16.90
C VAL A 44 19.70 9.22 17.07
N SER A 45 20.38 10.12 17.79
CA SER A 45 21.81 9.99 18.07
C SER A 45 22.06 9.05 19.24
N GLU A 46 23.20 8.34 19.23
CA GLU A 46 23.57 7.38 20.29
C GLU A 46 23.89 8.06 21.63
N GLU A 47 24.24 9.35 21.61
CA GLU A 47 24.52 10.14 22.81
C GLU A 47 23.24 10.56 23.57
N ALA A 48 22.08 10.44 22.93
CA ALA A 48 20.80 10.78 23.53
C ALA A 48 20.22 9.58 24.29
N LEU A 49 20.50 9.51 25.59
CA LEU A 49 19.94 8.55 26.54
C LEU A 49 18.45 8.81 26.82
N HIS A 50 17.62 9.12 25.82
CA HIS A 50 16.21 9.43 26.04
C HIS A 50 15.35 8.90 24.91
N PHE A 51 14.38 8.05 25.28
CA PHE A 51 13.29 7.59 24.44
C PHE A 51 12.66 8.77 23.69
N ALA A 52 12.50 8.63 22.38
CA ALA A 52 11.84 9.63 21.55
C ALA A 52 10.44 9.12 21.18
N ASP A 53 9.41 9.78 21.70
CA ASP A 53 8.04 9.55 21.26
C ASP A 53 7.78 10.38 20.00
N ILE A 54 7.57 9.70 18.87
CA ILE A 54 7.25 10.35 17.60
C ILE A 54 5.80 10.04 17.20
N ALA A 55 4.98 11.10 17.10
CA ALA A 55 3.65 11.02 16.50
C ALA A 55 3.70 11.49 15.04
N VAL A 56 3.29 10.64 14.11
CA VAL A 56 3.22 10.95 12.68
C VAL A 56 1.76 11.07 12.27
N VAL A 57 1.35 12.28 11.89
CA VAL A 57 0.01 12.56 11.36
C VAL A 57 0.13 13.17 9.97
N HIS A 58 -0.74 12.75 9.06
CA HIS A 58 -0.85 13.43 7.77
C HIS A 58 -1.57 14.76 7.94
N GLN A 59 -1.00 15.83 7.36
CA GLN A 59 -1.60 17.15 7.35
C GLN A 59 -2.79 17.23 6.37
N GLU A 60 -2.76 16.44 5.30
CA GLU A 60 -3.81 16.40 4.29
C GLU A 60 -4.71 15.17 4.50
N ASN A 61 -6.01 15.42 4.55
CA ASN A 61 -6.99 14.33 4.54
C ASN A 61 -6.98 13.64 3.18
N HIS A 62 -6.81 12.32 3.20
CA HIS A 62 -6.99 11.48 2.03
C HIS A 62 -8.30 10.72 2.13
N ILE A 63 -8.80 10.26 0.99
CA ILE A 63 -9.86 9.26 0.98
C ILE A 63 -9.34 8.08 1.82
N PRO A 64 -10.07 7.66 2.87
CA PRO A 64 -9.64 6.58 3.74
C PRO A 64 -9.24 5.36 2.93
N TYR A 65 -8.29 4.60 3.45
CA TYR A 65 -7.97 3.30 2.87
C TYR A 65 -9.23 2.44 2.92
N CYS A 66 -9.90 2.28 1.78
CA CYS A 66 -10.97 1.33 1.66
C CYS A 66 -10.32 -0.06 1.72
N ARG A 67 -10.49 -0.75 2.85
CA ARG A 67 -10.14 -2.17 2.92
C ARG A 67 -11.04 -2.90 1.93
N ILE A 68 -10.48 -3.24 0.77
CA ILE A 68 -11.10 -4.15 -0.19
C ILE A 68 -10.91 -5.55 0.37
N SER A 69 -11.69 -5.90 1.38
CA SER A 69 -11.84 -7.30 1.79
C SER A 69 -12.59 -8.04 0.69
N LEU A 70 -12.17 -9.27 0.43
CA LEU A 70 -12.94 -10.18 -0.40
C LEU A 70 -14.27 -10.48 0.33
N PRO A 71 -15.39 -10.65 -0.37
CA PRO A 71 -16.60 -11.14 0.27
C PRO A 71 -16.37 -12.55 0.84
N GLU A 72 -17.13 -12.91 1.88
CA GLU A 72 -16.87 -14.09 2.72
C GLU A 72 -16.86 -15.40 1.92
N ASP A 73 -17.74 -15.51 0.95
CA ASP A 73 -17.82 -16.62 0.00
C ASP A 73 -16.52 -16.81 -0.81
N VAL A 74 -15.90 -15.71 -1.23
CA VAL A 74 -14.62 -15.73 -1.96
C VAL A 74 -13.47 -16.05 -1.01
N GLN A 75 -13.51 -15.60 0.24
CA GLN A 75 -12.50 -15.98 1.24
C GLN A 75 -12.55 -17.49 1.51
N GLU A 76 -13.75 -18.01 1.76
CA GLU A 76 -14.00 -19.43 2.01
C GLU A 76 -13.60 -20.29 0.79
N LEU A 77 -13.88 -19.83 -0.43
CA LEU A 77 -13.46 -20.52 -1.65
C LEU A 77 -11.93 -20.64 -1.76
N VAL A 78 -11.20 -19.58 -1.41
CA VAL A 78 -9.73 -19.56 -1.43
C VAL A 78 -9.15 -20.45 -0.33
N GLU A 79 -9.70 -20.39 0.88
CA GLU A 79 -9.29 -21.22 2.02
C GLU A 79 -9.54 -22.71 1.79
N ASN A 80 -10.60 -23.07 1.07
CA ASN A 80 -10.93 -24.46 0.74
C ASN A 80 -10.26 -24.97 -0.55
N SER A 81 -9.47 -24.14 -1.23
CA SER A 81 -8.85 -24.47 -2.52
C SER A 81 -7.33 -24.31 -2.50
N LEU A 82 -6.70 -24.53 -1.34
CA LEU A 82 -5.25 -24.34 -1.14
C LEU A 82 -4.38 -25.20 -2.06
N ASP A 83 -4.92 -26.33 -2.55
CA ASP A 83 -4.29 -27.27 -3.48
C ASP A 83 -4.58 -26.96 -4.96
N LYS A 84 -5.43 -25.96 -5.25
CA LYS A 84 -5.84 -25.58 -6.60
C LYS A 84 -5.14 -24.30 -7.05
N THR A 85 -4.76 -24.26 -8.32
CA THR A 85 -4.29 -23.02 -8.95
C THR A 85 -5.47 -22.08 -9.24
N PRO A 86 -5.25 -20.76 -9.42
CA PRO A 86 -6.33 -19.82 -9.73
C PRO A 86 -7.17 -20.15 -10.97
N SER A 87 -6.64 -20.97 -11.89
CA SER A 87 -7.34 -21.49 -13.07
C SER A 87 -8.24 -22.70 -12.79
N GLN A 88 -8.16 -23.27 -11.58
CA GLN A 88 -8.86 -24.48 -11.14
C GLN A 88 -9.87 -24.20 -10.01
N VAL A 89 -9.92 -22.94 -9.54
CA VAL A 89 -10.89 -22.44 -8.56
C VAL A 89 -12.12 -21.91 -9.29
#